data_AF-A0AAN8FM10-F1
#
_entry.id   AF-A0AAN8FM10-F1
#
_cell.length_a   1.000
_cell.length_b   1.000
_cell.length_c   1.000
_cell.angle_alpha   90.00
_cell.angle_beta   90.00
_cell.angle_gamma   90.00
#
_symmetry.space_group_name_H-M   'P 1'
#
loop_
_entity.id
_entity.type
_entity.pdbx_description
1 polymer ?
#
loop_
_entity_poly.entity_id
_entity_poly.type
_entity_poly.pdbx_seq_one_letter_code
_entity_poly.pdbx_strand_id
1 'polypeptide(L)'
;MCALSDEYGRRPITLICLFTAFICHVLASIAPNYYIFISLRFFIGASSDTFYSVRTTLTCELLPSRSRAWITVIQNIAWVSGMFWVGILSLFIHEWRLMYFACAAPGILAILYYFYLPESPHWLIQNEDYKGIEKYIERANKWNNTVVDIDACRRDGPKPEEKHETCGAIIRSAAMLHLLIINGFIE
;
A
#
# COMPACT_ATOMS: atom_id res chain seq x y z
N MET A 1 8.83 -8.46 -10.83
CA MET A 1 7.94 -7.28 -10.86
C MET A 1 8.56 -6.05 -10.18
N CYS A 2 9.52 -6.18 -9.24
CA CYS A 2 10.20 -5.01 -8.64
C CYS A 2 10.98 -4.15 -9.65
N ALA A 3 11.72 -4.75 -10.58
CA ALA A 3 12.39 -4.00 -11.64
C ALA A 3 11.41 -3.19 -12.52
N LEU A 4 10.24 -3.78 -12.84
CA LEU A 4 9.17 -3.05 -13.52
C LEU A 4 8.61 -1.91 -12.65
N SER A 5 8.51 -2.13 -11.34
CA SER A 5 7.99 -1.16 -10.37
C SER A 5 8.85 0.09 -10.28
N ASP A 6 10.14 -0.06 -10.52
CA ASP A 6 11.09 1.05 -10.51
C ASP A 6 11.08 1.80 -11.86
N GLU A 7 10.79 1.13 -12.99
CA GLU A 7 10.66 1.77 -14.31
C GLU A 7 9.31 2.48 -14.53
N TYR A 8 8.19 1.78 -14.29
CA TYR A 8 6.85 2.28 -14.65
C TYR A 8 6.16 3.04 -13.51
N GLY A 9 6.76 3.07 -12.33
CA GLY A 9 6.18 3.67 -11.14
C GLY A 9 5.43 2.66 -10.30
N ARG A 10 5.44 2.91 -8.98
CA ARG A 10 4.96 1.94 -7.98
C ARG A 10 3.45 1.84 -7.90
N ARG A 11 2.74 2.94 -8.18
CA ARG A 11 1.28 3.00 -8.12
C ARG A 11 0.59 2.20 -9.24
N PRO A 12 0.94 2.33 -10.54
CA PRO A 12 0.29 1.57 -11.60
C PRO A 12 0.50 0.07 -11.44
N ILE A 13 1.69 -0.35 -11.01
CA ILE A 13 1.99 -1.78 -10.81
C ILE A 13 1.23 -2.36 -9.63
N THR A 14 1.14 -1.62 -8.53
CA THR A 14 0.28 -2.04 -7.41
C THR A 14 -1.18 -2.19 -7.83
N LEU A 15 -1.72 -1.23 -8.62
CA LEU A 15 -3.07 -1.33 -9.16
C LEU A 15 -3.24 -2.56 -10.07
N ILE A 16 -2.30 -2.83 -10.98
CA ILE A 16 -2.33 -4.01 -11.85
C ILE A 16 -2.33 -5.30 -11.02
N CYS A 17 -1.49 -5.40 -9.99
CA CYS A 17 -1.44 -6.55 -9.09
C CYS A 17 -2.78 -6.73 -8.34
N LEU A 18 -3.36 -5.64 -7.82
CA LEU A 18 -4.67 -5.65 -7.15
C LEU A 18 -5.79 -6.11 -8.08
N PHE A 19 -5.87 -5.56 -9.29
CA PHE A 19 -6.86 -5.96 -10.29
C PHE A 19 -6.69 -7.43 -10.69
N THR A 20 -5.46 -7.86 -10.93
CA THR A 20 -5.16 -9.25 -11.29
C THR A 20 -5.56 -10.20 -10.15
N ALA A 21 -5.19 -9.88 -8.91
CA ALA A 21 -5.56 -10.66 -7.73
C ALA A 21 -7.09 -10.75 -7.57
N PHE A 22 -7.80 -9.62 -7.71
CA PHE A 22 -9.26 -9.56 -7.61
C PHE A 22 -9.94 -10.44 -8.69
N ILE A 23 -9.53 -10.28 -9.96
CA ILE A 23 -10.07 -11.08 -11.06
C ILE A 23 -9.81 -12.57 -10.82
N CYS A 24 -8.59 -12.93 -10.41
CA CYS A 24 -8.25 -14.32 -10.14
C CYS A 24 -9.04 -14.89 -8.94
N HIS A 25 -9.31 -14.09 -7.90
CA HIS A 25 -10.16 -14.50 -6.77
C HIS A 25 -11.61 -14.80 -7.21
N VAL A 26 -12.19 -13.94 -8.04
CA VAL A 26 -13.55 -14.13 -8.58
C VAL A 26 -13.60 -15.33 -9.54
N LEU A 27 -12.58 -15.51 -10.38
CA LEU A 27 -12.50 -16.68 -11.26
C LEU A 27 -12.30 -17.98 -10.46
N ALA A 28 -11.56 -17.92 -9.35
CA ALA A 28 -11.31 -19.08 -8.49
C ALA A 28 -12.57 -19.56 -7.77
N SER A 29 -13.50 -18.66 -7.42
CA SER A 29 -14.77 -19.02 -6.77
C SER A 29 -15.75 -19.74 -7.72
N ILE A 30 -15.65 -19.47 -9.03
CA ILE A 30 -16.50 -20.07 -10.07
C ILE A 30 -15.77 -21.22 -10.81
N ALA A 31 -14.54 -21.54 -10.41
CA ALA A 31 -13.70 -22.49 -11.13
C ALA A 31 -14.40 -23.88 -11.28
N PRO A 32 -14.58 -24.38 -12.52
CA PRO A 32 -15.27 -25.65 -12.76
C PRO A 32 -14.34 -26.87 -12.61
N ASN A 33 -13.02 -26.66 -12.66
CA ASN A 33 -12.02 -27.73 -12.65
C ASN A 33 -10.89 -27.41 -11.67
N TYR A 34 -10.37 -28.44 -11.00
CA TYR A 34 -9.26 -28.36 -10.06
C TYR A 34 -7.98 -27.77 -10.67
N TYR A 35 -7.67 -28.12 -11.94
CA TYR A 35 -6.49 -27.57 -12.62
C TYR A 35 -6.59 -26.06 -12.86
N ILE A 36 -7.77 -25.56 -13.21
CA ILE A 36 -8.00 -24.12 -13.38
C ILE A 36 -7.87 -23.43 -12.02
N PHE A 37 -8.44 -24.04 -10.97
CA PHE A 37 -8.34 -23.53 -9.62
C PHE A 37 -6.89 -23.40 -9.14
N ILE A 38 -6.05 -24.42 -9.34
CA ILE A 38 -4.66 -24.38 -8.88
C ILE A 38 -3.81 -23.35 -9.67
N SER A 39 -4.05 -23.23 -10.98
CA SER A 39 -3.39 -22.20 -11.80
C SER A 39 -3.77 -20.79 -11.34
N LEU A 40 -5.07 -20.55 -11.07
CA LEU A 40 -5.51 -19.26 -10.52
C LEU A 40 -4.89 -18.99 -9.14
N ARG A 41 -4.77 -20.01 -8.30
CA ARG A 41 -4.13 -19.90 -6.97
C ARG A 41 -2.66 -19.48 -7.08
N PHE A 42 -1.95 -19.97 -8.09
CA PHE A 42 -0.57 -19.55 -8.37
C PHE A 42 -0.51 -18.05 -8.72
N PHE A 43 -1.39 -17.56 -9.60
CA PHE A 43 -1.42 -16.14 -9.97
C PHE A 43 -1.83 -15.22 -8.82
N ILE A 44 -2.76 -15.67 -7.98
CA ILE A 44 -3.13 -14.97 -6.73
C ILE A 44 -1.89 -14.83 -5.85
N GLY A 45 -1.18 -15.93 -5.57
CA GLY A 45 0.02 -15.91 -4.73
C GLY A 45 1.11 -14.98 -5.27
N ALA A 46 1.39 -15.05 -6.57
CA ALA A 46 2.38 -14.18 -7.21
C ALA A 46 2.00 -12.69 -7.15
N SER A 47 0.71 -12.38 -7.29
CA SER A 47 0.20 -11.00 -7.23
C SER A 47 0.24 -10.46 -5.79
N SER A 48 -0.14 -11.28 -4.80
CA SER A 48 -0.12 -10.92 -3.38
C SER A 48 1.30 -10.66 -2.87
N ASP A 49 2.27 -11.50 -3.24
CA ASP A 49 3.68 -11.31 -2.85
C ASP A 49 4.27 -10.03 -3.45
N THR A 50 4.00 -9.78 -4.74
CA THR A 50 4.43 -8.55 -5.40
C THR A 50 3.82 -7.32 -4.75
N PHE A 51 2.52 -7.35 -4.45
CA PHE A 51 1.82 -6.28 -3.76
C PHE A 51 2.49 -5.95 -2.41
N TYR A 52 2.81 -6.98 -1.61
CA TYR A 52 3.47 -6.84 -0.33
C TYR A 52 4.88 -6.19 -0.47
N SER A 53 5.68 -6.64 -1.45
CA SER A 53 7.02 -6.10 -1.68
C SER A 53 7.01 -4.64 -2.17
N VAL A 54 6.12 -4.28 -3.09
CA VAL A 54 6.04 -2.90 -3.59
C VAL A 54 5.54 -1.96 -2.49
N ARG A 55 4.53 -2.38 -1.71
CA ARG A 55 4.01 -1.59 -0.60
C ARG A 55 5.07 -1.33 0.45
N THR A 56 5.76 -2.36 0.93
CA THR A 56 6.79 -2.21 1.97
C THR A 56 7.91 -1.26 1.52
N THR A 57 8.29 -1.32 0.24
CA THR A 57 9.28 -0.40 -0.31
C THR A 57 8.75 1.03 -0.42
N LEU A 58 7.51 1.22 -0.89
CA LEU A 58 6.86 2.53 -0.94
C LEU A 58 6.78 3.16 0.46
N THR A 59 6.33 2.40 1.45
CA THR A 59 6.26 2.84 2.84
C THR A 59 7.63 3.20 3.41
N CYS A 60 8.69 2.45 3.07
CA CYS A 60 10.06 2.77 3.47
C CYS A 60 10.62 4.05 2.82
N GLU A 61 10.09 4.46 1.67
CA GLU A 61 10.46 5.71 0.97
C GLU A 61 9.74 6.92 1.53
N LEU A 62 8.46 6.76 1.89
CA LEU A 62 7.64 7.83 2.46
C LEU A 62 8.09 8.22 3.88
N LEU A 63 8.78 7.33 4.59
CA LEU A 63 9.01 7.46 6.03
C LEU A 63 10.50 7.53 6.40
N PRO A 64 10.87 8.35 7.41
CA PRO A 64 12.25 8.48 7.86
C PRO A 64 12.86 7.15 8.31
N SER A 65 14.17 6.97 8.10
CA SER A 65 14.87 5.71 8.40
C SER A 65 14.71 5.23 9.85
N ARG A 66 14.42 6.12 10.79
CA ARG A 66 14.31 5.85 12.22
C ARG A 66 12.95 5.27 12.63
N SER A 67 11.88 5.50 11.87
CA SER A 67 10.54 4.97 12.16
C SER A 67 10.24 3.65 11.42
N ARG A 68 11.11 3.23 10.50
CA ARG A 68 10.96 2.01 9.67
C ARG A 68 10.62 0.75 10.49
N ALA A 69 11.30 0.54 11.62
CA ALA A 69 11.05 -0.61 12.48
C ALA A 69 9.60 -0.65 12.99
N TRP A 70 9.07 0.49 13.44
CA TRP A 70 7.70 0.60 13.95
C TRP A 70 6.66 0.38 12.86
N ILE A 71 6.93 0.85 11.66
CA ILE A 71 6.02 0.70 10.53
C ILE A 71 5.91 -0.77 10.12
N THR A 72 7.04 -1.48 10.07
CA THR A 72 7.04 -2.93 9.85
C THR A 72 6.25 -3.67 10.92
N VAL A 73 6.35 -3.26 12.20
CA VAL A 73 5.55 -3.85 13.29
C VAL A 73 4.06 -3.61 13.07
N ILE A 74 3.65 -2.38 12.76
CA ILE A 74 2.24 -2.04 12.49
C ILE A 74 1.73 -2.86 11.29
N GLN A 75 2.55 -3.01 10.26
CA GLN A 75 2.20 -3.78 9.08
C GLN A 75 1.99 -5.27 9.39
N ASN A 76 2.80 -5.83 10.29
CA ASN A 76 2.63 -7.20 10.77
C ASN A 76 1.38 -7.37 11.62
N ILE A 77 1.08 -6.41 12.50
CA ILE A 77 -0.15 -6.42 13.32
C ILE A 77 -1.38 -6.42 12.41
N ALA A 78 -1.35 -5.57 11.37
CA ALA A 78 -2.36 -5.53 10.33
C ALA A 78 -2.55 -6.89 9.63
N TRP A 79 -1.47 -7.52 9.16
CA TRP A 79 -1.52 -8.84 8.54
C TRP A 79 -2.14 -9.90 9.45
N VAL A 80 -1.71 -9.97 10.72
CA VAL A 80 -2.25 -10.90 11.70
C VAL A 80 -3.74 -10.62 11.97
N SER A 81 -4.15 -9.35 11.99
CA SER A 81 -5.55 -8.98 12.18
C SER A 81 -6.43 -9.41 11.00
N GLY A 82 -5.93 -9.31 9.75
CA GLY A 82 -6.62 -9.81 8.56
C GLY A 82 -6.81 -11.33 8.61
N MET A 83 -5.76 -12.06 8.97
CA MET A 83 -5.85 -13.51 9.19
C MET A 83 -6.87 -13.90 10.26
N PHE A 84 -6.92 -13.13 11.36
CA PHE A 84 -7.92 -13.34 12.41
C PHE A 84 -9.35 -13.11 11.91
N TRP A 85 -9.57 -12.05 11.13
CA TRP A 85 -10.86 -11.76 10.48
C TRP A 85 -11.30 -12.88 9.54
N VAL A 86 -10.40 -13.41 8.71
CA VAL A 86 -10.69 -14.55 7.83
C VAL A 86 -11.04 -15.78 8.67
N GLY A 87 -10.35 -16.01 9.79
CA GLY A 87 -10.67 -17.08 10.74
C GLY A 87 -12.07 -16.96 11.32
N ILE A 88 -12.49 -15.75 11.71
CA ILE A 88 -13.86 -15.49 12.18
C ILE A 88 -14.87 -15.76 11.06
N LEU A 89 -14.63 -15.27 9.85
CA LEU A 89 -15.51 -15.48 8.70
C LEU A 89 -15.69 -16.97 8.38
N SER A 90 -14.64 -17.78 8.56
CA SER A 90 -14.70 -19.23 8.39
C SER A 90 -15.64 -19.94 9.37
N LEU A 91 -16.00 -19.33 10.50
CA LEU A 91 -16.99 -19.90 11.44
C LEU A 91 -18.43 -19.69 10.95
N PHE A 92 -18.67 -18.66 10.14
CA PHE A 92 -20.00 -18.34 9.60
C PHE A 92 -20.21 -18.93 8.20
N ILE A 93 -19.15 -18.94 7.37
CA ILE A 93 -19.20 -19.37 5.98
C ILE A 93 -18.55 -20.75 5.85
N HIS A 94 -19.39 -21.77 5.67
CA HIS A 94 -18.93 -23.16 5.48
C HIS A 94 -18.61 -23.47 4.01
N GLU A 95 -19.15 -22.68 3.08
CA GLU A 95 -18.90 -22.82 1.65
C GLU A 95 -17.60 -22.13 1.25
N TRP A 96 -16.58 -22.91 0.90
CA TRP A 96 -15.26 -22.40 0.51
C TRP A 96 -15.34 -21.39 -0.65
N ARG A 97 -16.30 -21.54 -1.57
CA ARG A 97 -16.52 -20.61 -2.70
C ARG A 97 -16.98 -19.23 -2.25
N LEU A 98 -17.87 -19.16 -1.26
CA LEU A 98 -18.34 -17.90 -0.70
C LEU A 98 -17.22 -17.20 0.08
N MET A 99 -16.30 -17.96 0.66
CA MET A 99 -15.14 -17.40 1.36
C MET A 99 -14.21 -16.64 0.39
N TYR A 100 -14.02 -17.13 -0.84
CA TYR A 100 -13.28 -16.39 -1.87
C TYR A 100 -13.95 -15.08 -2.27
N PHE A 101 -15.28 -15.04 -2.34
CA PHE A 101 -16.04 -13.80 -2.58
C PHE A 101 -15.92 -12.83 -1.41
N ALA A 102 -16.02 -13.34 -0.17
CA ALA A 102 -15.87 -12.53 1.03
C ALA A 102 -14.47 -11.89 1.10
N CYS A 103 -13.41 -12.63 0.74
CA CYS A 103 -12.05 -12.10 0.65
C CYS A 103 -11.85 -11.13 -0.53
N ALA A 104 -12.63 -11.26 -1.61
CA ALA A 104 -12.55 -10.33 -2.74
C ALA A 104 -13.18 -8.97 -2.42
N ALA A 105 -14.15 -8.90 -1.49
CA ALA A 105 -14.84 -7.68 -1.10
C ALA A 105 -13.92 -6.56 -0.57
N PRO A 106 -13.02 -6.80 0.42
CA PRO A 106 -12.06 -5.77 0.84
C PRO A 106 -11.09 -5.37 -0.28
N GLY A 107 -10.81 -6.27 -1.23
CA GLY A 107 -10.00 -5.97 -2.43
C GLY A 107 -10.61 -4.89 -3.32
N ILE A 108 -11.94 -4.75 -3.38
CA ILE A 108 -12.60 -3.67 -4.15
C ILE A 108 -12.39 -2.32 -3.47
N LEU A 109 -12.57 -2.28 -2.14
CA LEU A 109 -12.33 -1.07 -1.35
C LEU A 109 -10.86 -0.64 -1.46
N ALA A 110 -9.95 -1.61 -1.49
CA ALA A 110 -8.54 -1.39 -1.70
C ALA A 110 -8.22 -0.71 -3.03
N ILE A 111 -8.81 -1.20 -4.14
CA ILE A 111 -8.63 -0.61 -5.47
C ILE A 111 -9.09 0.85 -5.48
N LEU A 112 -10.31 1.11 -4.98
CA LEU A 112 -10.85 2.48 -4.90
C LEU A 112 -9.95 3.40 -4.08
N TYR A 113 -9.40 2.89 -2.98
CA TYR A 113 -8.52 3.66 -2.12
C TYR A 113 -7.16 3.95 -2.78
N TYR A 114 -6.58 2.98 -3.47
CA TYR A 114 -5.27 3.14 -4.13
C TYR A 114 -5.29 4.19 -5.24
N PHE A 115 -6.47 4.52 -5.80
CA PHE A 115 -6.64 5.67 -6.68
C PHE A 115 -6.41 7.01 -5.98
N TYR A 116 -6.66 7.12 -4.66
CA TYR A 116 -6.41 8.34 -3.90
C TYR A 116 -4.97 8.49 -3.42
N LEU A 117 -4.22 7.39 -3.33
CA LEU A 117 -2.83 7.38 -2.88
C LEU A 117 -1.94 8.12 -3.89
N PRO A 118 -1.13 9.10 -3.45
CA PRO A 118 -0.19 9.78 -4.34
C PRO A 118 0.93 8.85 -4.81
N GLU A 119 1.53 9.18 -5.95
CA GLU A 119 2.69 8.49 -6.51
C GLU A 119 3.91 8.57 -5.57
N SER A 120 4.90 7.67 -5.71
CA SER A 120 6.15 7.77 -4.95
C SER A 120 6.87 9.09 -5.26
N PRO A 121 7.29 9.86 -4.24
CA PRO A 121 8.02 11.10 -4.44
C PRO A 121 9.34 10.89 -5.19
N HIS A 122 10.00 9.73 -4.99
CA HIS A 122 11.23 9.40 -5.70
C HIS A 122 11.03 9.24 -7.19
N TRP A 123 9.96 8.56 -7.61
CA TRP A 123 9.63 8.38 -9.02
C TRP A 123 9.26 9.71 -9.69
N LEU A 124 8.51 10.57 -8.99
CA LEU A 124 8.19 11.91 -9.48
C LEU A 124 9.44 12.79 -9.69
N ILE A 125 10.40 12.71 -8.77
CA ILE A 125 11.68 13.42 -8.88
C ILE A 125 12.52 12.86 -10.02
N GLN A 126 12.57 11.53 -10.18
CA GLN A 126 13.37 10.88 -11.23
C GLN A 126 12.83 11.15 -12.64
N ASN A 127 11.51 11.30 -12.79
CA ASN A 127 10.87 11.63 -14.06
C ASN A 127 10.70 13.12 -14.31
N GLU A 128 11.27 13.98 -13.45
CA GLU A 128 11.19 15.44 -13.55
C GLU A 128 9.74 15.97 -13.65
N ASP A 129 8.77 15.26 -13.06
CA ASP A 129 7.36 15.68 -13.05
C ASP A 129 7.09 16.70 -11.94
N TYR A 130 7.46 17.95 -12.21
CA TYR A 130 7.31 19.06 -11.27
C TYR A 130 5.85 19.29 -10.81
N LYS A 131 4.86 19.02 -11.67
CA LYS A 131 3.43 19.18 -11.32
C LYS A 131 2.97 18.11 -10.33
N GLY A 132 3.46 16.88 -10.49
CA GLY A 132 3.21 15.80 -9.54
C GLY A 132 3.84 16.08 -8.18
N ILE A 133 5.06 16.61 -8.16
CA ILE A 133 5.79 16.99 -6.95
C ILE A 133 5.06 18.10 -6.19
N GLU A 134 4.62 19.16 -6.86
CA GLU A 134 3.88 20.26 -6.23
C GLU A 134 2.58 19.77 -5.56
N LYS A 135 1.78 18.95 -6.27
CA LYS A 135 0.57 18.33 -5.70
C LYS A 135 0.86 17.42 -4.52
N TYR A 136 1.98 16.69 -4.56
CA TYR A 136 2.42 15.83 -3.47
C TYR A 136 2.76 16.66 -2.23
N ILE A 137 3.53 17.74 -2.41
CA ILE A 137 3.93 18.66 -1.33
C ILE A 137 2.73 19.39 -0.75
N GLU A 138 1.78 19.87 -1.56
CA GLU A 138 0.53 20.48 -1.08
C GLU A 138 -0.27 19.52 -0.19
N ARG A 139 -0.40 18.25 -0.59
CA ARG A 139 -1.06 17.23 0.24
C ARG A 139 -0.30 16.95 1.52
N ALA A 140 1.02 16.83 1.45
CA ALA A 140 1.88 16.60 2.62
C ALA A 140 1.79 17.78 3.60
N ASN A 141 1.81 19.02 3.10
CA ASN A 141 1.67 20.24 3.88
C ASN A 141 0.30 20.32 4.56
N LYS A 142 -0.78 19.94 3.85
CA LYS A 142 -2.14 19.85 4.41
C LYS A 142 -2.26 18.79 5.51
N TRP A 143 -1.51 17.70 5.39
CA TRP A 143 -1.53 16.58 6.33
C TRP A 143 -0.67 16.80 7.58
N ASN A 144 0.48 17.46 7.41
CA ASN A 144 1.41 17.74 8.52
C ASN A 144 1.22 19.13 9.15
N ASN A 145 0.33 19.98 8.62
CA ASN A 145 0.21 21.39 9.02
C ASN A 145 1.56 22.14 8.99
N THR A 146 2.45 21.74 8.08
CA THR A 146 3.76 22.34 7.87
C THR A 146 3.80 22.99 6.50
N VAL A 147 4.52 24.10 6.36
CA VAL A 147 4.79 24.71 5.05
C VAL A 147 6.22 24.33 4.68
N VAL A 148 6.36 23.26 3.91
CA VAL A 148 7.64 22.91 3.28
C VAL A 148 7.66 23.61 1.92
N ASP A 149 8.62 24.52 1.74
CA ASP A 149 8.82 25.28 0.51
C ASP A 149 9.65 24.47 -0.50
N ILE A 150 9.23 24.45 -1.76
CA ILE A 150 9.79 23.61 -2.83
C ILE A 150 11.21 24.07 -3.17
N ASP A 151 11.46 25.38 -3.08
CA ASP A 151 12.77 25.99 -3.34
C ASP A 151 13.81 25.61 -2.27
N ALA A 152 13.39 25.32 -1.04
CA ALA A 152 14.27 24.86 0.04
C ALA A 152 14.73 23.39 -0.15
N CYS A 153 14.00 22.59 -0.92
CA CYS A 153 14.35 21.19 -1.23
C CYS A 153 15.16 21.02 -2.53
N ARG A 154 15.45 22.11 -3.26
CA ARG A 154 16.40 22.09 -4.39
C ARG A 154 17.79 21.70 -3.86
N ARG A 155 18.59 20.97 -4.64
CA ARG A 155 19.86 20.32 -4.18
C ARG A 155 20.87 21.24 -3.45
N ASP A 156 20.72 22.55 -3.57
CA ASP A 156 21.56 23.58 -2.94
C ASP A 156 20.96 24.20 -1.65
N GLY A 157 19.77 23.76 -1.25
CA GLY A 157 19.10 24.21 -0.03
C GLY A 157 19.66 23.55 1.25
N PRO A 158 19.56 24.21 2.42
CA PRO A 158 19.97 23.61 3.67
C PRO A 158 19.17 22.33 3.90
N LYS A 159 19.86 21.21 4.17
CA LYS A 159 19.22 19.95 4.54
C LYS A 159 18.21 20.25 5.65
N PRO A 160 16.91 19.90 5.50
CA PRO A 160 15.93 20.19 6.53
C PRO A 160 16.41 19.53 7.83
N GLU A 161 16.47 20.32 8.91
CA GLU A 161 16.84 19.81 10.23
C GLU A 161 15.90 18.64 10.57
N GLU A 162 16.47 17.46 10.81
CA GLU A 162 15.72 16.29 11.27
C GLU A 162 15.12 16.62 12.64
N LYS A 163 13.86 17.08 12.65
CA LYS A 163 13.08 17.24 13.87
C LYS A 163 13.06 15.90 14.59
N HIS A 164 13.61 15.88 15.81
CA HIS A 164 13.54 14.75 16.74
C HIS A 164 12.08 14.48 17.13
N GLU A 165 11.34 13.78 16.28
CA GLU A 165 9.97 13.42 16.58
C GLU A 165 9.93 12.09 17.36
N THR A 166 9.63 12.21 18.64
CA THR A 166 9.43 11.10 19.59
C THR A 166 8.24 10.23 19.17
N CYS A 167 8.27 8.95 19.53
CA CYS A 167 7.26 7.91 19.22
C CYS A 167 5.78 8.37 19.32
N GLY A 168 5.45 9.25 20.27
CA GLY A 168 4.10 9.79 20.44
C GLY A 168 3.67 10.84 19.40
N ALA A 169 4.59 11.52 18.73
CA ALA A 169 4.28 12.51 17.68
C ALA A 169 3.87 11.83 16.36
N ILE A 170 4.51 10.69 16.05
CA ILE A 170 4.23 9.89 14.84
C ILE A 170 2.82 9.28 14.90
N ILE A 171 2.41 8.79 16.08
CA ILE A 171 1.04 8.25 16.31
C ILE A 171 -0.01 9.38 16.37
N ARG A 172 0.38 10.60 16.79
CA ARG A 172 -0.50 11.77 16.82
C ARG A 172 -0.74 12.40 15.44
N SER A 173 0.11 12.13 14.46
CA SER A 173 -0.17 12.52 13.07
C SER A 173 -1.33 11.69 12.53
N ALA A 174 -2.51 12.29 12.54
CA ALA A 174 -3.72 11.69 12.01
C ALA A 174 -3.52 11.21 10.56
N ALA A 175 -2.68 11.88 9.77
CA ALA A 175 -2.38 11.51 8.39
C ALA A 175 -1.47 10.29 8.25
N MET A 176 -0.45 10.14 9.10
CA MET A 176 0.38 8.92 9.13
C MET A 176 -0.42 7.74 9.68
N LEU A 177 -1.25 7.95 10.70
CA LEU A 177 -2.17 6.93 11.21
C LEU A 177 -3.19 6.53 10.13
N HIS A 178 -3.72 7.48 9.35
CA HIS A 178 -4.62 7.21 8.23
C HIS A 178 -3.92 6.40 7.12
N LEU A 179 -2.70 6.78 6.72
CA LEU A 179 -1.88 6.03 5.76
C LEU A 179 -1.51 4.62 6.25
N LEU A 180 -1.26 4.46 7.55
CA LEU A 180 -0.87 3.19 8.18
C LEU A 180 -2.06 2.27 8.43
N ILE A 181 -3.17 2.80 8.94
CA ILE A 181 -4.44 2.07 9.08
C ILE A 181 -4.87 1.59 7.70
N ILE A 182 -4.71 2.39 6.65
CA ILE A 182 -5.21 2.01 5.35
C ILE A 182 -4.29 1.05 4.61
N ASN A 183 -2.96 1.14 4.77
CA ASN A 183 -2.06 0.08 4.33
C ASN A 183 -2.17 -1.21 5.14
N GLY A 184 -2.76 -1.14 6.35
CA GLY A 184 -2.94 -2.27 7.25
C GLY A 184 -4.31 -2.97 7.18
N PHE A 185 -5.38 -2.26 6.84
CA PHE A 185 -6.73 -2.82 6.75
C PHE A 185 -7.03 -3.49 5.40
N ILE A 186 -6.15 -3.28 4.41
CA ILE A 186 -6.25 -3.82 3.06
C ILE A 186 -5.37 -5.07 2.96
N GLU A 187 -5.77 -6.14 3.65
CA GLU A 187 -5.36 -7.53 3.37
C GLU A 187 -6.54 -8.46 3.63
#